data_AF-A0A535K8T2-F1
#
_entry.id   AF-A0A535K8T2-F1
#
_cell.length_a   1.000
_cell.length_b   1.000
_cell.length_c   1.000
_cell.angle_alpha   90.00
_cell.angle_beta   90.00
_cell.angle_gamma   90.00
#
_symmetry.space_group_name_H-M   'P 1'
#
loop_
_entity.id
_entity.type
_entity.pdbx_description
1 polymer ?
#
loop_
_entity_poly.entity_id
_entity_poly.type
_entity_poly.pdbx_seq_one_letter_code
_entity_poly.pdbx_strand_id
1 'polypeptide(L)'
;MTPPEQVLNFFASGSTDPDAKEKLAPMNWYGNDAMWVILPPGGEMVGRLFDKIPPYRMRYGTVFWQARRLDGAAIATPQPMGPADVGFQAGGPGFSERGCWEVTYTLDGQDPLRFVLKVR
;
A
#
# COMPACT_ATOMS: atom_id res chain seq x y z
N MET A 1 -8.51 -3.77 9.35
CA MET A 1 -8.09 -5.09 9.89
C MET A 1 -7.01 -4.87 10.93
N THR A 2 -6.64 -5.85 11.76
CA THR A 2 -5.47 -5.71 12.65
C THR A 2 -4.25 -6.31 11.94
N PRO A 3 -3.15 -5.55 11.76
CA PRO A 3 -1.95 -6.07 11.13
C PRO A 3 -1.19 -7.03 12.06
N PRO A 4 -0.35 -7.93 11.51
CA PRO A 4 0.60 -8.71 12.29
C PRO A 4 1.54 -7.79 13.08
N GLU A 5 1.96 -8.25 14.26
CA GLU A 5 2.77 -7.45 15.17
C GLU A 5 4.07 -6.93 14.52
N GLN A 6 4.73 -7.76 13.71
CA GLN A 6 5.96 -7.35 13.00
C GLN A 6 5.74 -6.14 12.07
N VAL A 7 4.57 -6.05 11.43
CA VAL A 7 4.23 -4.94 10.54
C VAL A 7 4.03 -3.68 11.38
N LEU A 8 3.22 -3.79 12.44
CA LEU A 8 2.95 -2.69 13.35
C LEU A 8 4.23 -2.15 14.00
N ASN A 9 5.09 -3.04 14.48
CA ASN A 9 6.38 -2.70 15.10
C ASN A 9 7.31 -1.99 14.11
N PHE A 10 7.37 -2.44 12.84
CA PHE A 10 8.17 -1.75 11.83
C PHE A 10 7.74 -0.29 11.66
N PHE A 11 6.45 -0.05 11.41
CA PHE A 11 5.97 1.33 11.21
C PHE A 11 6.09 2.19 12.48
N ALA A 12 5.88 1.61 13.66
CA ALA A 12 6.07 2.31 14.92
C ALA A 12 7.55 2.70 15.15
N SER A 13 8.49 1.82 14.78
CA SER A 13 9.93 2.08 14.93
C SER A 13 10.47 3.25 14.09
N GLY A 14 9.73 3.69 13.07
CA GLY A 14 10.05 4.87 12.29
C GLY A 14 9.69 6.20 12.95
N SER A 15 9.07 6.16 14.15
CA SER A 15 8.65 7.34 14.90
C SER A 15 9.46 7.50 16.18
N THR A 16 9.72 8.74 16.58
CA THR A 16 10.27 9.07 17.92
C THR A 16 9.19 9.21 18.99
N ASP A 17 7.92 9.09 18.60
CA ASP A 17 6.76 9.17 19.50
C ASP A 17 6.64 7.89 20.34
N PRO A 18 6.68 7.96 21.69
CA PRO A 18 6.60 6.77 22.53
C PRO A 18 5.27 6.04 22.40
N ASP A 19 4.20 6.70 21.95
CA ASP A 19 2.86 6.11 21.76
C ASP A 19 2.59 5.76 20.28
N ALA A 20 3.64 5.63 19.46
CA ALA A 20 3.49 5.40 18.02
C ALA A 20 2.69 4.12 17.71
N LYS A 21 2.86 3.07 18.51
CA LYS A 21 2.18 1.79 18.31
C LYS A 21 0.68 1.93 18.56
N GLU A 22 0.30 2.61 19.63
CA GLU A 22 -1.08 2.92 20.02
C GLU A 22 -1.76 3.82 18.98
N LYS A 23 -1.02 4.81 18.46
CA LYS A 23 -1.51 5.73 17.41
C LYS A 23 -1.67 5.05 16.05
N LEU A 24 -0.84 4.05 15.75
CA LEU A 24 -0.93 3.26 14.53
C LEU A 24 -2.00 2.18 14.58
N ALA A 25 -2.29 1.60 15.75
CA ALA A 25 -3.28 0.53 15.90
C ALA A 25 -4.67 0.83 15.27
N PRO A 26 -5.27 2.04 15.42
CA PRO A 26 -6.56 2.35 14.82
C PRO A 26 -6.49 2.80 13.35
N MET A 27 -5.31 2.84 12.73
CA MET A 27 -5.18 3.24 11.33
C MET A 27 -5.91 2.27 10.39
N ASN A 28 -6.15 2.72 9.16
CA ASN A 28 -6.90 1.95 8.16
C ASN A 28 -6.01 0.87 7.52
N TRP A 29 -5.62 -0.12 8.31
CA TRP A 29 -4.82 -1.26 7.88
C TRP A 29 -5.60 -2.20 6.97
N TYR A 30 -4.98 -2.56 5.86
CA TYR A 30 -5.50 -3.47 4.87
C TYR A 30 -4.40 -4.43 4.41
N GLY A 31 -4.68 -5.73 4.34
CA GLY A 31 -3.64 -6.70 4.03
C GLY A 31 -4.14 -8.13 3.92
N ASN A 32 -3.21 -9.01 3.58
CA ASN A 32 -3.39 -10.46 3.47
C ASN A 32 -2.10 -11.18 3.95
N ASP A 33 -1.98 -12.48 3.68
CA ASP A 33 -0.82 -13.27 4.12
C ASP A 33 0.48 -12.97 3.34
N ALA A 34 0.42 -12.15 2.27
CA ALA A 34 1.59 -11.74 1.50
C ALA A 34 2.08 -10.34 1.86
N MET A 35 1.16 -9.40 2.13
CA MET A 35 1.51 -8.00 2.33
C MET A 35 0.44 -7.18 3.02
N TRP A 36 0.87 -6.05 3.60
CA TRP A 36 0.04 -5.10 4.33
C TRP A 36 0.31 -3.66 3.90
N VAL A 37 -0.71 -2.82 3.91
CA VAL A 37 -0.64 -1.38 3.67
C VAL A 37 -1.45 -0.63 4.72
N ILE A 38 -1.13 0.65 4.90
CA ILE A 38 -2.01 1.61 5.57
C ILE A 38 -2.71 2.41 4.48
N LEU A 39 -4.03 2.30 4.40
CA LEU A 39 -4.81 3.10 3.46
C LEU A 39 -5.05 4.50 4.03
N PRO A 40 -5.17 5.53 3.18
CA PRO A 40 -5.56 6.86 3.64
C PRO A 40 -6.92 6.84 4.35
N PRO A 41 -7.17 7.76 5.30
CA PRO A 41 -8.48 7.95 5.90
C PRO A 41 -9.56 8.15 4.84
N GLY A 42 -10.69 7.45 4.97
CA GLY A 42 -11.78 7.50 3.98
C GLY A 42 -11.44 6.96 2.59
N GLY A 43 -10.27 6.33 2.40
CA GLY A 43 -9.80 5.88 1.10
C GLY A 43 -9.42 7.03 0.16
N GLU A 44 -9.21 8.24 0.69
CA GLU A 44 -8.90 9.42 -0.10
C GLU A 44 -7.41 9.79 0.01
N MET A 45 -6.70 9.70 -1.11
CA MET A 45 -5.33 10.20 -1.19
C MET A 45 -5.39 11.67 -1.61
N VAL A 46 -5.17 12.56 -0.64
CA VAL A 46 -5.14 14.02 -0.85
C VAL A 46 -3.68 14.44 -0.93
N GLY A 47 -3.23 14.94 -2.08
CA GLY A 47 -1.84 15.37 -2.23
C GLY A 47 -1.33 15.29 -3.65
N ARG A 48 -0.12 14.75 -3.80
CA ARG A 48 0.55 14.65 -5.10
C ARG A 48 0.15 13.33 -5.74
N LEU A 49 0.02 13.33 -7.06
CA LEU A 49 -0.32 12.13 -7.83
C LEU A 49 0.69 10.97 -7.69
N PHE A 50 1.88 11.28 -7.18
CA PHE A 50 2.97 10.34 -6.94
C PHE A 50 3.16 10.00 -5.46
N ASP A 51 2.28 10.46 -4.56
CA ASP A 51 2.26 9.98 -3.19
C ASP A 51 1.99 8.47 -3.19
N LYS A 52 2.68 7.76 -2.31
CA LYS A 52 2.81 6.30 -2.36
C LYS A 52 2.04 5.64 -1.23
N ILE A 53 1.52 4.46 -1.51
CA ILE A 53 0.94 3.54 -0.52
C ILE A 53 1.89 2.32 -0.41
N PRO A 54 3.01 2.45 0.32
CA PRO A 54 4.04 1.43 0.33
C PRO A 54 3.56 0.15 1.05
N PRO A 55 3.71 -1.03 0.43
CA PRO A 55 3.41 -2.29 1.10
C PRO A 55 4.56 -2.74 2.00
N TYR A 56 4.19 -3.38 3.10
CA TYR A 56 5.08 -4.23 3.89
C TYR A 56 4.85 -5.68 3.47
N ARG A 57 5.89 -6.33 2.94
CA ARG A 57 5.87 -7.75 2.56
C ARG A 57 5.99 -8.65 3.79
N MET A 58 5.26 -9.74 3.78
CA MET A 58 5.32 -10.81 4.77
C MET A 58 6.19 -11.98 4.32
N ARG A 59 6.60 -12.01 3.04
CA ARG A 59 7.40 -13.07 2.41
C ARG A 59 8.40 -12.48 1.41
N TYR A 60 9.47 -13.21 1.10
CA TYR A 60 10.38 -12.86 0.01
C TYR A 60 9.64 -12.83 -1.33
N GLY A 61 10.00 -11.89 -2.20
CA GLY A 61 9.51 -11.83 -3.57
C GLY A 61 9.51 -10.43 -4.17
N THR A 62 9.05 -10.33 -5.41
CA THR A 62 8.89 -9.07 -6.14
C THR A 62 7.47 -8.58 -6.00
N VAL A 63 7.28 -7.36 -5.49
CA VAL A 63 5.95 -6.75 -5.50
C VAL A 63 5.70 -6.12 -6.87
N PHE A 64 4.56 -6.44 -7.47
CA PHE A 64 4.03 -5.74 -8.63
C PHE A 64 2.80 -4.97 -8.24
N TRP A 65 2.57 -3.83 -8.87
CA TRP A 65 1.34 -3.08 -8.72
C TRP A 65 0.79 -2.65 -10.07
N GLN A 66 -0.53 -2.64 -10.18
CA GLN A 66 -1.27 -2.03 -11.29
C GLN A 66 -2.38 -1.15 -10.72
N ALA A 67 -2.76 -0.11 -11.45
CA ALA A 67 -3.95 0.67 -11.10
C ALA A 67 -4.82 0.88 -12.33
N ARG A 68 -6.13 0.66 -12.19
CA ARG A 68 -7.12 0.92 -13.24
C ARG A 68 -8.10 1.96 -12.72
N ARG A 69 -8.32 2.98 -13.53
CA ARG A 69 -9.32 4.00 -13.23
C ARG A 69 -10.72 3.39 -13.36
N LEU A 70 -11.57 3.67 -12.38
CA LEU A 70 -12.95 3.19 -12.31
C LEU A 70 -13.94 4.21 -12.89
N ASP A 71 -13.57 5.49 -12.85
CA ASP A 71 -14.36 6.63 -13.35
C ASP A 71 -13.77 7.22 -14.65
N GLY A 72 -12.97 6.44 -15.38
CA GLY A 72 -12.30 6.85 -16.61
C GLY A 72 -11.58 5.69 -17.29
N ALA A 73 -10.82 5.99 -18.35
CA ALA A 73 -10.16 4.98 -19.18
C ALA A 73 -8.67 4.73 -18.82
N ALA A 74 -8.08 5.50 -17.91
CA ALA A 74 -6.67 5.41 -17.61
C ALA A 74 -6.29 4.10 -16.88
N ILE A 75 -5.13 3.57 -17.24
CA ILE A 75 -4.50 2.42 -16.62
C ILE A 75 -3.06 2.81 -16.32
N ALA A 76 -2.63 2.61 -15.08
CA ALA A 76 -1.23 2.67 -14.71
C ALA A 76 -0.64 1.26 -14.87
N THR A 77 0.29 1.14 -15.82
CA THR A 77 0.94 -0.12 -16.21
C THR A 77 1.59 -0.82 -15.02
N PRO A 78 1.55 -2.16 -14.96
CA PRO A 78 2.27 -2.91 -13.95
C PRO A 78 3.73 -2.47 -13.82
N GLN A 79 4.17 -2.13 -12.61
CA GLN A 79 5.59 -1.84 -12.34
C GLN A 79 6.12 -2.78 -11.25
N PRO A 80 7.28 -3.43 -11.46
CA PRO A 80 7.95 -4.18 -10.42
C PRO A 80 8.60 -3.20 -9.42
N MET A 81 8.54 -3.55 -8.13
CA MET A 81 9.23 -2.81 -7.06
C MET A 81 10.48 -3.55 -6.57
N GLY A 82 11.12 -4.32 -7.46
CA GLY A 82 12.32 -5.11 -7.18
C GLY A 82 12.09 -6.31 -6.26
N PRO A 83 12.92 -7.36 -6.36
CA PRO A 83 12.92 -8.45 -5.40
C PRO A 83 13.52 -7.98 -4.07
N ALA A 84 12.92 -8.40 -2.95
CA ALA A 84 13.47 -8.19 -1.62
C ALA A 84 12.91 -9.19 -0.61
N ASP A 85 13.56 -9.29 0.54
CA ASP A 85 13.07 -10.03 1.70
C ASP A 85 11.79 -9.44 2.30
N VAL A 86 11.32 -10.08 3.38
CA VAL A 86 10.27 -9.57 4.27
C VAL A 86 10.62 -8.15 4.72
N GLY A 87 9.66 -7.24 4.61
CA GLY A 87 9.88 -5.86 5.02
C GLY A 87 9.19 -4.82 4.13
N PHE A 88 9.49 -3.58 4.44
CA PHE A 88 8.94 -2.41 3.76
C PHE A 88 9.46 -2.28 2.33
N GLN A 89 8.55 -2.05 1.39
CA GLN A 89 8.90 -1.66 0.03
C GLN A 89 8.60 -0.19 -0.18
N ALA A 90 9.66 0.61 -0.28
CA ALA A 90 9.52 1.99 -0.74
C ALA A 90 9.02 1.98 -2.19
N GLY A 91 7.80 2.46 -2.41
CA GLY A 91 7.18 2.47 -3.72
C GLY A 91 5.66 2.39 -3.65
N GLY A 92 5.04 2.27 -4.82
CA GLY A 92 3.60 2.12 -4.96
C GLY A 92 3.06 2.79 -6.22
N PRO A 93 1.72 2.83 -6.39
CA PRO A 93 1.11 3.35 -7.60
C PRO A 93 1.56 4.79 -7.88
N GLY A 94 1.81 5.05 -9.15
CA GLY A 94 1.86 6.42 -9.68
C GLY A 94 0.59 6.64 -10.46
N PHE A 95 -0.20 7.62 -10.06
CA PHE A 95 -1.45 7.95 -10.76
C PHE A 95 -1.15 9.00 -11.82
N SER A 96 -1.67 8.84 -13.02
CA SER A 96 -1.51 9.84 -14.10
C SER A 96 -2.47 11.03 -13.92
N GLU A 97 -3.54 10.83 -13.17
CA GLU A 97 -4.62 11.80 -13.00
C GLU A 97 -5.44 11.53 -11.73
N ARG A 98 -6.19 12.54 -11.31
CA ARG A 98 -7.17 12.44 -10.22
C ARG A 98 -8.35 11.57 -10.65
N GLY A 99 -9.01 10.92 -9.68
CA GLY A 99 -10.16 10.06 -9.94
C GLY A 99 -10.26 8.88 -8.97
N CYS A 100 -11.19 7.98 -9.24
CA CYS A 100 -11.35 6.74 -8.51
C CYS A 100 -10.52 5.64 -9.18
N TRP A 101 -9.64 5.00 -8.42
CA TRP A 101 -8.71 3.99 -8.90
C TRP A 101 -8.86 2.70 -8.12
N GLU A 102 -8.96 1.58 -8.82
CA GLU A 102 -8.73 0.25 -8.26
C GLU A 102 -7.24 -0.06 -8.38
N VAL A 103 -6.58 -0.29 -7.25
CA VAL A 103 -5.18 -0.67 -7.18
C VAL A 103 -5.10 -2.16 -6.85
N THR A 104 -4.23 -2.88 -7.54
CA THR A 104 -3.91 -4.27 -7.21
C THR A 104 -2.42 -4.39 -6.98
N TYR A 105 -2.02 -4.84 -5.79
CA TYR A 105 -0.69 -5.37 -5.54
C TYR A 105 -0.66 -6.90 -5.68
N THR A 106 0.47 -7.45 -6.08
CA THR A 106 0.76 -8.90 -6.08
C THR A 106 2.19 -9.15 -5.65
N LEU A 107 2.49 -10.32 -5.10
CA LEU A 107 3.84 -10.80 -4.81
C LEU A 107 4.17 -11.93 -5.78
N ASP A 108 5.18 -11.75 -6.63
CA ASP A 108 5.54 -12.68 -7.71
C ASP A 108 4.33 -13.05 -8.61
N GLY A 109 3.43 -12.08 -8.83
CA GLY A 109 2.20 -12.27 -9.60
C GLY A 109 1.09 -13.04 -8.86
N GLN A 110 1.29 -13.39 -7.60
CA GLN A 110 0.34 -14.10 -6.73
C GLN A 110 -0.22 -13.19 -5.62
N ASP A 111 -1.13 -13.73 -4.82
CA ASP A 111 -1.67 -13.11 -3.59
C ASP A 111 -2.21 -11.68 -3.78
N PRO A 112 -3.20 -11.48 -4.67
CA PRO A 112 -3.68 -10.16 -5.02
C PRO A 112 -4.26 -9.42 -3.80
N LEU A 113 -3.72 -8.24 -3.51
CA LEU A 113 -4.28 -7.29 -2.55
C LEU A 113 -4.92 -6.15 -3.34
N ARG A 114 -6.27 -6.10 -3.36
CA ARG A 114 -7.05 -5.14 -4.15
C ARG A 114 -7.76 -4.14 -3.28
N PHE A 115 -7.67 -2.86 -3.60
CA PHE A 115 -8.42 -1.82 -2.89
C PHE A 115 -8.71 -0.63 -3.82
N VAL A 116 -9.69 0.18 -3.44
CA VAL A 116 -10.08 1.38 -4.17
C VAL A 116 -9.58 2.62 -3.44
N LEU A 117 -9.04 3.58 -4.20
CA LEU A 117 -8.64 4.88 -3.72
C LEU A 117 -9.30 5.98 -4.55
N LYS A 118 -9.63 7.09 -3.89
CA LYS A 118 -9.96 8.33 -4.57
C LYS A 118 -8.76 9.27 -4.49
N VAL A 119 -8.22 9.64 -5.64
CA VAL A 119 -7.05 10.53 -5.75
C VAL A 119 -7.54 11.95 -6.01
N ARG A 120 -7.17 12.88 -5.13
CA ARG A 120 -7.60 14.29 -5.13
C ARG A 120 -6.42 15.25 -5.10
#